data_AF-A0A565CFK4-F1
#
_entry.id   AF-A0A565CFK4-F1
#
_cell.length_a   1.000
_cell.length_b   1.000
_cell.length_c   1.000
_cell.angle_alpha   90.00
_cell.angle_beta   90.00
_cell.angle_gamma   90.00
#
_symmetry.space_group_name_H-M   'P 1'
#
loop_
_entity.id
_entity.type
_entity.pdbx_description
1 polymer ?
#
loop_
_entity_poly.entity_id
_entity_poly.type
_entity_poly.pdbx_seq_one_letter_code
_entity_poly.pdbx_strand_id
1 'polypeptide(L)'
;MALNEQLNKFQKQQVKCQSTLSDIASSRTSVGPSRSSVPAAISQRPVATAPVRFSNDTVRLTEINNIRKSPVGSQMKRVIQLLFETRQAFTPEQINEACYVDMRANKAVFDSMRNNSKAYFDGRRFSYKATHDVKDKMQLLSLIKKYPDGIAVSDLKDAYPNVLEDLQALKASKAIWLLYSQEDIAYPNDLKCDMKIEDDFKALFRNKDVPTDMLEVEKELLKIGLKPASNTAERRAAEQMLGVPSKSKQKKKKKQEISKRTKLTNAHLPELFQNLNPSGSQN
;
A
#
# COMPACT_ATOMS: atom_id res chain seq x y z
N MET A 1 16.91 -50.17 -11.52
CA MET A 1 17.27 -50.57 -12.91
C MET A 1 16.47 -49.84 -13.98
N ALA A 2 15.16 -49.56 -13.78
CA ALA A 2 14.29 -48.95 -14.81
C ALA A 2 14.67 -47.51 -15.26
N LEU A 3 15.17 -46.67 -14.35
CA LEU A 3 15.53 -45.27 -14.69
C LEU A 3 16.72 -45.19 -15.66
N ASN A 4 17.72 -46.05 -15.47
CA ASN A 4 18.90 -46.08 -16.33
C ASN A 4 18.57 -46.59 -17.74
N GLU A 5 17.58 -47.48 -17.83
CA GLU A 5 17.08 -47.97 -19.12
C GLU A 5 16.27 -46.90 -19.88
N GLN A 6 15.47 -46.10 -19.16
CA GLN A 6 14.77 -44.95 -19.74
C GLN A 6 15.74 -43.87 -20.23
N LEU A 7 16.80 -43.59 -19.47
CA LEU A 7 17.84 -42.63 -19.86
C LEU A 7 18.57 -43.06 -21.13
N ASN A 8 18.94 -44.34 -21.22
CA ASN A 8 19.57 -44.90 -22.42
C ASN A 8 18.64 -44.88 -23.63
N LYS A 9 17.34 -45.17 -23.46
CA LYS A 9 16.35 -45.07 -24.55
C LYS A 9 16.21 -43.63 -25.04
N PHE A 10 16.20 -42.66 -24.13
CA PHE A 10 16.13 -41.23 -24.47
C PHE A 10 17.37 -40.75 -25.21
N GLN A 11 18.58 -41.09 -24.74
CA GLN A 11 19.83 -40.79 -25.45
C GLN A 11 19.87 -41.42 -26.84
N LYS A 12 19.44 -42.68 -26.97
CA LYS A 12 19.38 -43.36 -28.27
C LYS A 12 18.39 -42.71 -29.22
N GLN A 13 17.29 -42.16 -28.71
CA GLN A 13 16.32 -41.40 -29.51
C GLN A 13 16.90 -40.04 -29.95
N GLN A 14 17.61 -39.33 -29.07
CA GLN A 14 18.30 -38.08 -29.41
C GLN A 14 19.31 -38.27 -30.55
N VAL A 15 20.14 -39.31 -30.48
CA VAL A 15 21.14 -39.62 -31.52
C VAL A 15 20.49 -39.93 -32.86
N LYS A 16 19.38 -40.68 -32.87
CA LYS A 16 18.61 -40.96 -34.10
C LYS A 16 18.03 -39.71 -34.73
N CYS A 17 17.50 -38.79 -33.94
CA CYS A 17 16.96 -37.53 -34.47
C CYS A 17 18.07 -36.68 -35.10
N GLN A 18 19.26 -36.62 -34.48
CA GLN A 18 20.40 -35.88 -35.03
C GLN A 18 20.95 -36.51 -36.33
N SER A 19 20.99 -37.84 -36.44
CA SER A 19 21.41 -38.50 -37.68
C SER A 19 20.43 -38.21 -38.82
N THR A 20 19.12 -38.29 -38.57
CA THR A 20 18.11 -37.99 -39.60
C THR A 20 18.19 -36.55 -40.13
N LEU A 21 18.50 -35.57 -39.28
CA LEU A 21 18.69 -34.19 -39.71
C LEU A 21 19.97 -34.02 -40.55
N SER A 22 21.02 -34.77 -40.23
CA SER A 22 22.30 -34.75 -40.96
C SER A 22 22.17 -35.41 -42.34
N ASP A 23 21.38 -36.48 -42.45
CA ASP A 23 21.08 -37.14 -43.73
C ASP A 23 20.23 -36.25 -44.65
N ILE A 24 19.27 -35.51 -44.09
CA ILE A 24 18.45 -34.55 -44.84
C ILE A 24 19.30 -33.35 -45.32
N ALA A 25 20.25 -32.88 -44.50
CA ALA A 25 21.18 -31.83 -44.91
C ALA A 25 22.13 -32.30 -46.02
N SER A 26 22.60 -33.55 -45.95
CA SER A 26 23.53 -34.13 -46.93
C SER A 26 22.87 -34.43 -48.28
N SER A 27 21.61 -34.89 -48.28
CA SER A 27 20.82 -35.16 -49.50
C SER A 27 20.44 -33.91 -50.30
N ARG A 28 20.62 -32.70 -49.75
CA ARG A 28 20.43 -31.43 -50.47
C ARG A 28 21.64 -30.98 -51.30
N THR A 29 22.74 -31.74 -51.30
CA THR A 29 23.99 -31.33 -51.97
C THR A 29 24.31 -32.08 -53.28
N SER A 30 23.40 -32.90 -53.80
CA SER A 30 23.61 -33.61 -55.09
C SER A 30 22.41 -33.50 -56.03
N VAL A 31 22.25 -32.35 -56.69
CA VAL A 31 21.55 -32.25 -57.97
C VAL A 31 22.46 -31.48 -58.93
N GLY A 32 22.95 -32.18 -59.96
CA GLY A 32 23.82 -31.63 -60.99
C GLY A 32 23.13 -30.58 -61.88
N PRO A 33 23.89 -29.76 -62.61
CA PRO A 33 23.36 -28.57 -63.29
C PRO A 33 22.83 -28.90 -64.68
N SER A 34 21.60 -28.50 -64.98
CA SER A 34 21.12 -28.35 -66.36
C SER A 34 20.73 -26.90 -66.64
N ARG A 35 21.45 -26.33 -67.61
CA ARG A 35 21.39 -25.00 -68.21
C ARG A 35 19.99 -24.40 -68.42
N SER A 36 19.81 -23.12 -68.10
CA SER A 36 19.39 -22.09 -69.06
C SER A 36 19.68 -20.68 -68.51
N SER A 37 19.86 -19.75 -69.44
CA SER A 37 20.55 -18.46 -69.36
C SER A 37 19.61 -17.25 -69.22
N VAL A 38 20.04 -16.20 -68.50
CA VAL A 38 19.93 -14.71 -68.73
C VAL A 38 19.87 -13.92 -67.38
N PRO A 39 20.16 -12.60 -67.30
CA PRO A 39 21.49 -12.08 -66.92
C PRO A 39 21.50 -11.24 -65.61
N ALA A 40 22.73 -10.89 -65.23
CA ALA A 40 23.21 -10.16 -64.06
C ALA A 40 22.37 -8.98 -63.52
N ALA A 41 22.18 -8.95 -62.20
CA ALA A 41 22.15 -7.72 -61.40
C ALA A 41 22.48 -7.98 -59.91
N ILE A 42 23.49 -7.26 -59.41
CA ILE A 42 23.79 -6.89 -58.02
C ILE A 42 24.45 -7.97 -57.14
N SER A 43 25.77 -7.81 -57.02
CA SER A 43 26.62 -8.40 -56.00
C SER A 43 26.27 -7.80 -54.63
N GLN A 44 25.63 -8.57 -53.75
CA GLN A 44 25.64 -8.32 -52.31
C GLN A 44 26.42 -9.43 -51.61
N ARG A 45 27.55 -9.01 -51.06
CA ARG A 45 28.42 -9.76 -50.15
C ARG A 45 27.58 -10.38 -49.02
N PRO A 46 27.60 -11.69 -48.77
CA PRO A 46 26.88 -12.25 -47.63
C PRO A 46 27.57 -11.75 -46.36
N VAL A 47 26.85 -10.91 -45.60
CA VAL A 47 27.24 -10.54 -44.24
C VAL A 47 27.32 -11.84 -43.45
N ALA A 48 28.49 -12.10 -42.88
CA ALA A 48 28.72 -13.24 -42.00
C ALA A 48 27.68 -13.24 -40.89
N THR A 49 26.71 -14.15 -40.99
CA THR A 49 25.77 -14.44 -39.91
C THR A 49 26.60 -14.96 -38.74
N ALA A 50 26.57 -14.20 -37.65
CA ALA A 50 27.16 -14.63 -36.39
C ALA A 50 26.65 -16.04 -36.03
N PRO A 51 27.50 -16.91 -35.47
CA PRO A 51 27.11 -18.27 -35.13
C PRO A 51 25.93 -18.21 -34.13
N VAL A 52 24.76 -18.65 -34.58
CA VAL A 52 23.52 -18.71 -33.79
C VAL A 52 23.77 -19.65 -32.61
N ARG A 53 23.86 -19.08 -31.41
CA ARG A 53 23.95 -19.83 -30.14
C ARG A 53 22.58 -20.43 -29.81
N PHE A 54 22.19 -21.48 -30.55
CA PHE A 54 20.91 -22.20 -30.47
C PHE A 54 20.46 -22.57 -29.05
N SER A 55 21.40 -22.77 -28.13
CA SER A 55 21.10 -23.15 -26.74
C SER A 55 20.46 -22.01 -25.93
N ASN A 56 20.89 -20.76 -26.12
CA ASN A 56 20.34 -19.63 -25.35
C ASN A 56 18.96 -19.21 -25.83
N ASP A 57 18.70 -19.33 -27.14
CA ASP A 57 17.42 -18.96 -27.73
C ASP A 57 16.31 -19.91 -27.30
N THR A 58 16.61 -21.21 -27.19
CA THR A 58 15.64 -22.20 -26.72
C THR A 58 15.21 -21.92 -25.27
N VAL A 59 16.16 -21.62 -24.38
CA VAL A 59 15.87 -21.30 -22.98
C VAL A 59 15.03 -20.02 -22.87
N ARG A 60 15.43 -18.94 -23.56
CA ARG A 60 14.69 -17.69 -23.57
C ARG A 60 13.26 -17.87 -24.08
N LEU A 61 13.07 -18.60 -25.17
CA LEU A 61 11.74 -18.88 -25.73
C LEU A 61 10.88 -19.71 -24.77
N THR A 62 11.45 -20.69 -24.07
CA THR A 62 10.73 -21.44 -23.03
C THR A 62 10.32 -20.55 -21.86
N GLU A 63 11.18 -19.63 -21.42
CA GLU A 63 10.87 -18.67 -20.35
C GLU A 63 9.74 -17.72 -20.76
N ILE A 64 9.81 -17.16 -21.97
CA ILE A 64 8.75 -16.32 -22.54
C ILE A 64 7.42 -17.06 -22.56
N ASN A 65 7.42 -18.32 -23.01
CA ASN A 65 6.21 -19.14 -23.07
C ASN A 65 5.64 -19.41 -21.67
N ASN A 66 6.51 -19.74 -20.71
CA ASN A 66 6.12 -19.96 -19.31
C ASN A 66 5.51 -18.71 -18.69
N ILE A 67 6.10 -17.52 -18.94
CA ILE A 67 5.58 -16.24 -18.45
C ILE A 67 4.22 -15.93 -19.09
N ARG A 68 4.08 -16.09 -20.40
CA ARG A 68 2.84 -15.78 -21.13
C ARG A 68 1.68 -16.72 -20.77
N LYS A 69 1.99 -17.97 -20.43
CA LYS A 69 1.02 -18.95 -19.92
C LYS A 69 0.74 -18.83 -18.43
N SER A 70 1.51 -18.02 -17.70
CA SER A 70 1.29 -17.83 -16.27
C SER A 70 -0.04 -17.11 -16.00
N PRO A 71 -0.64 -17.29 -14.82
CA PRO A 71 -1.87 -16.60 -14.44
C PRO A 71 -1.74 -15.08 -14.55
N VAL A 72 -2.85 -14.39 -14.82
CA VAL A 72 -2.91 -12.92 -14.96
C VAL A 72 -2.24 -12.21 -13.79
N GLY A 73 -2.52 -12.63 -12.55
CA GLY A 73 -1.91 -12.03 -11.36
C GLY A 73 -0.39 -12.16 -11.29
N SER A 74 0.18 -13.26 -11.80
CA SER A 74 1.63 -13.45 -11.86
C SER A 74 2.28 -12.51 -12.87
N GLN A 75 1.65 -12.35 -14.04
CA GLN A 75 2.10 -11.39 -15.06
C GLN A 75 2.04 -9.96 -14.52
N MET A 76 0.93 -9.59 -13.87
CA MET A 76 0.77 -8.27 -13.24
C MET A 76 1.85 -7.99 -12.19
N LYS A 77 2.11 -8.95 -11.29
CA LYS A 77 3.14 -8.79 -10.25
C LYS A 77 4.50 -8.50 -10.88
N ARG A 78 4.86 -9.17 -11.97
CA ARG A 78 6.13 -8.96 -12.67
C ARG A 78 6.22 -7.56 -13.29
N VAL A 79 5.14 -7.09 -13.91
CA VAL A 79 5.09 -5.71 -14.44
C VAL A 79 5.18 -4.68 -13.31
N ILE A 80 4.44 -4.86 -12.21
CA ILE A 80 4.50 -3.94 -11.06
C ILE A 80 5.90 -3.91 -10.44
N GLN A 81 6.56 -5.06 -10.34
CA GLN A 81 7.95 -5.15 -9.86
C GLN A 81 8.90 -4.33 -10.75
N LEU A 82 8.78 -4.46 -12.08
CA LEU A 82 9.57 -3.67 -13.02
C LEU A 82 9.34 -2.16 -12.82
N LEU A 83 8.08 -1.74 -12.73
CA LEU A 83 7.73 -0.32 -12.51
C LEU A 83 8.23 0.19 -11.15
N PHE A 84 8.22 -0.67 -10.13
CA PHE A 84 8.71 -0.35 -8.79
C PHE A 84 10.22 -0.13 -8.77
N GLU A 85 11.00 -1.02 -9.40
CA GLU A 85 12.47 -0.94 -9.41
C GLU A 85 12.98 0.22 -10.27
N THR A 86 12.38 0.41 -11.44
CA THR A 86 12.83 1.42 -12.41
C THR A 86 12.29 2.82 -12.11
N ARG A 87 11.15 2.94 -11.43
CA ARG A 87 10.40 4.19 -11.19
C ARG A 87 10.10 4.99 -12.47
N GLN A 88 10.05 4.32 -13.62
CA GLN A 88 9.84 4.93 -14.93
C GLN A 88 8.50 4.48 -15.55
N ALA A 89 8.03 5.25 -16.53
CA ALA A 89 6.80 4.96 -17.26
C ALA A 89 7.09 4.20 -18.56
N PHE A 90 6.53 3.00 -18.69
CA PHE A 90 6.77 2.10 -19.83
C PHE A 90 5.54 1.96 -20.71
N THR A 91 5.76 1.80 -22.02
CA THR A 91 4.70 1.40 -22.94
C THR A 91 4.46 -0.12 -22.87
N PRO A 92 3.29 -0.63 -23.30
CA PRO A 92 3.02 -2.06 -23.36
C PRO A 92 4.06 -2.86 -24.15
N GLU A 93 4.68 -2.25 -25.16
CA GLU A 93 5.71 -2.89 -25.99
C GLU A 93 7.03 -2.99 -25.22
N GLN A 94 7.43 -1.91 -24.54
CA GLN A 94 8.62 -1.91 -23.69
C GLN A 94 8.47 -2.89 -22.52
N ILE A 95 7.27 -3.05 -21.97
CA ILE A 95 6.99 -4.05 -20.92
C ILE A 95 7.16 -5.48 -21.46
N ASN A 96 6.72 -5.74 -22.69
CA ASN A 96 6.92 -7.04 -23.34
C ASN A 96 8.41 -7.30 -23.62
N GLU A 97 9.19 -6.29 -23.97
CA GLU A 97 10.65 -6.43 -24.15
C GLU A 97 11.38 -6.70 -22.83
N ALA A 98 11.01 -6.00 -21.75
CA ALA A 98 11.68 -6.09 -20.45
C ALA A 98 11.26 -7.31 -19.62
N CYS A 99 9.97 -7.69 -19.68
CA CYS A 99 9.39 -8.71 -18.80
C CYS A 99 8.69 -9.85 -19.53
N TYR A 100 8.66 -9.85 -20.87
CA TYR A 100 8.02 -10.86 -21.71
C TYR A 100 6.51 -11.02 -21.53
N VAL A 101 5.87 -10.06 -20.83
CA VAL A 101 4.43 -9.98 -20.63
C VAL A 101 3.80 -9.22 -21.79
N ASP A 102 2.98 -9.91 -22.58
CA ASP A 102 2.30 -9.32 -23.73
C ASP A 102 0.91 -8.78 -23.34
N MET A 103 0.86 -7.50 -23.02
CA MET A 103 -0.37 -6.82 -22.60
C MET A 103 -1.29 -6.47 -23.78
N ARG A 104 -0.77 -6.47 -25.02
CA ARG A 104 -1.58 -6.19 -26.22
C ARG A 104 -2.40 -7.42 -26.61
N ALA A 105 -1.77 -8.60 -26.61
CA ALA A 105 -2.45 -9.85 -26.89
C ALA A 105 -3.39 -10.26 -25.74
N ASN A 106 -2.99 -9.99 -24.49
CA ASN A 106 -3.78 -10.35 -23.31
C ASN A 106 -4.51 -9.14 -22.71
N LYS A 107 -5.73 -8.89 -23.20
CA LYS A 107 -6.60 -7.80 -22.72
C LYS A 107 -6.90 -7.89 -21.23
N ALA A 108 -7.00 -9.09 -20.66
CA ALA A 108 -7.29 -9.27 -19.24
C ALA A 108 -6.17 -8.71 -18.35
N VAL A 109 -4.91 -8.88 -18.74
CA VAL A 109 -3.75 -8.31 -18.02
C VAL A 109 -3.76 -6.79 -18.12
N PHE A 110 -4.05 -6.25 -19.30
CA PHE A 110 -4.13 -4.81 -19.51
C PHE A 110 -5.22 -4.16 -18.66
N ASP A 111 -6.44 -4.70 -18.70
CA ASP A 111 -7.57 -4.17 -17.94
C ASP A 111 -7.33 -4.32 -16.43
N SER A 112 -6.75 -5.44 -15.99
CA SER A 112 -6.42 -5.66 -14.57
C SER A 112 -5.32 -4.72 -14.08
N MET A 113 -4.31 -4.41 -14.90
CA MET A 113 -3.27 -3.43 -14.57
C MET A 113 -3.84 -2.02 -14.48
N ARG A 114 -4.76 -1.65 -15.37
CA ARG A 114 -5.41 -0.33 -15.35
C ARG A 114 -6.27 -0.12 -14.10
N ASN A 115 -6.88 -1.19 -13.58
CA ASN A 115 -7.69 -1.14 -12.36
C ASN A 115 -6.89 -1.31 -11.07
N ASN A 116 -5.57 -1.52 -11.15
CA ASN A 116 -4.73 -1.80 -9.99
C ASN A 116 -4.40 -0.51 -9.20
N SER A 117 -4.39 -0.58 -7.87
CA SER A 117 -4.06 0.56 -7.00
C SER A 117 -2.58 1.00 -7.07
N LYS A 118 -1.68 0.12 -7.49
CA LYS A 118 -0.22 0.35 -7.58
C LYS A 118 0.27 0.71 -8.98
N ALA A 119 -0.62 0.80 -9.96
CA ALA A 119 -0.27 1.21 -11.32
C ALA A 119 -1.16 2.36 -11.78
N TYR A 120 -0.59 3.30 -12.52
CA TYR A 120 -1.31 4.37 -13.18
C TYR A 120 -1.12 4.26 -14.69
N PHE A 121 -2.19 4.48 -15.45
CA PHE A 121 -2.17 4.42 -16.91
C PHE A 121 -2.56 5.77 -17.52
N ASP A 122 -1.63 6.37 -18.24
CA ASP A 122 -1.76 7.70 -18.87
C ASP A 122 -2.34 7.62 -20.30
N GLY A 123 -3.08 6.56 -20.63
CA GLY A 123 -3.58 6.32 -21.99
C GLY A 123 -2.54 5.75 -22.97
N ARG A 124 -1.24 5.93 -22.71
CA ARG A 124 -0.13 5.35 -23.50
C ARG A 124 0.88 4.55 -22.68
N ARG A 125 1.16 4.96 -21.45
CA ARG A 125 2.22 4.37 -20.61
C ARG A 125 1.67 3.97 -19.25
N PHE A 126 2.28 2.95 -18.66
CA PHE A 126 2.08 2.54 -17.28
C PHE A 126 3.20 3.08 -16.40
N SER A 127 2.85 3.72 -15.29
CA SER A 127 3.77 4.16 -14.24
C SER A 127 3.41 3.55 -12.89
N TYR A 128 4.38 3.47 -11.98
CA TYR A 128 4.13 3.03 -10.61
C TYR A 128 3.36 4.10 -9.84
N LYS A 129 2.35 3.69 -9.10
CA LYS A 129 1.60 4.55 -8.18
C LYS A 129 1.94 4.16 -6.75
N ALA A 130 2.75 4.98 -6.09
CA ALA A 130 3.05 4.83 -4.67
C ALA A 130 1.82 5.16 -3.82
N THR A 131 1.79 4.63 -2.59
CA THR A 131 0.72 4.93 -1.62
C THR A 131 0.66 6.42 -1.31
N HIS A 132 1.84 7.02 -1.15
CA HIS A 132 2.01 8.45 -0.97
C HIS A 132 2.93 9.02 -2.05
N ASP A 133 2.47 10.06 -2.76
CA ASP A 133 3.26 10.75 -3.78
C ASP A 133 4.25 11.71 -3.11
N VAL A 134 5.34 11.14 -2.60
CA VAL A 134 6.43 11.85 -1.94
C VAL A 134 7.72 11.51 -2.65
N LYS A 135 8.51 12.54 -2.98
CA LYS A 135 9.78 12.36 -3.73
C LYS A 135 11.02 12.69 -2.90
N ASP A 136 10.87 13.58 -1.92
CA ASP A 136 11.98 14.15 -1.16
C ASP A 136 11.77 14.02 0.35
N LYS A 137 12.88 14.03 1.10
CA LYS A 137 12.90 14.10 2.57
C LYS A 137 12.02 15.22 3.16
N MET A 138 12.01 16.40 2.52
CA MET A 138 11.23 17.55 2.99
C MET A 138 9.73 17.34 2.81
N GLN A 139 9.34 16.70 1.70
CA GLN A 139 7.95 16.33 1.45
C GLN A 139 7.51 15.21 2.39
N LEU A 140 8.40 14.26 2.70
CA LEU A 140 8.17 13.20 3.68
C LEU A 140 7.88 13.78 5.08
N LEU A 141 8.70 14.73 5.53
CA LEU A 141 8.46 15.40 6.81
C LEU A 141 7.14 16.18 6.81
N SER A 142 6.83 16.85 5.71
CA SER A 142 5.58 17.59 5.54
C SER A 142 4.36 16.67 5.54
N LEU A 143 4.48 15.47 4.97
CA LEU A 143 3.45 14.44 5.01
C LEU A 143 3.25 13.98 6.46
N ILE A 144 4.31 13.57 7.16
CA ILE A 144 4.21 13.04 8.53
C ILE A 144 3.61 14.08 9.49
N LYS A 145 3.92 15.37 9.31
CA LYS A 145 3.30 16.46 10.09
C LYS A 145 1.80 16.62 9.87
N LYS A 146 1.25 16.19 8.73
CA LYS A 146 -0.20 16.23 8.45
C LYS A 146 -0.96 15.10 9.13
N TYR A 147 -0.28 14.03 9.52
CA TYR A 147 -0.88 12.84 10.14
C TYR A 147 -0.43 12.75 11.60
N PRO A 148 -1.15 13.38 12.54
CA PRO A 148 -0.80 13.34 13.97
C PRO A 148 -0.89 11.92 14.54
N ASP A 149 -1.74 11.07 13.96
CA ASP A 149 -1.93 9.66 14.36
C ASP A 149 -0.78 8.74 13.90
N GLY A 150 0.18 9.28 13.14
CA GLY A 150 1.32 8.55 12.60
C GLY A 150 1.03 7.86 11.26
N ILE A 151 2.10 7.43 10.59
CA ILE A 151 2.05 6.71 9.32
C ILE A 151 2.90 5.45 9.43
N ALA A 152 2.37 4.32 8.97
CA ALA A 152 3.12 3.07 8.93
C ALA A 152 4.27 3.17 7.93
N VAL A 153 5.46 2.71 8.33
CA VAL A 153 6.66 2.73 7.48
C VAL A 153 6.47 1.81 6.27
N SER A 154 5.63 0.76 6.35
CA SER A 154 5.22 -0.05 5.19
C SER A 154 4.65 0.77 4.05
N ASP A 155 3.85 1.79 4.38
CA ASP A 155 3.16 2.66 3.40
C ASP A 155 4.08 3.77 2.89
N LEU A 156 5.18 4.02 3.61
CA LEU A 156 6.21 4.98 3.20
C LEU A 156 7.31 4.30 2.36
N LYS A 157 7.59 3.01 2.59
CA LYS A 157 8.66 2.24 1.91
C LYS A 157 8.55 2.28 0.38
N ASP A 158 7.34 2.45 -0.16
CA ASP A 158 7.12 2.46 -1.61
C ASP A 158 7.16 3.84 -2.26
N ALA A 159 7.30 4.92 -1.48
CA ALA A 159 7.29 6.30 -1.99
C ALA A 159 8.50 6.59 -2.89
N TYR A 160 9.72 6.41 -2.38
CA TYR A 160 10.96 6.58 -3.14
C TYR A 160 12.09 5.69 -2.59
N PRO A 161 13.18 5.44 -3.36
CA PRO A 161 14.21 4.46 -2.97
C PRO A 161 14.90 4.72 -1.62
N ASN A 162 15.17 5.99 -1.30
CA ASN A 162 15.96 6.38 -0.12
C ASN A 162 15.12 6.66 1.14
N VAL A 163 13.82 6.33 1.13
CA VAL A 163 12.88 6.66 2.25
C VAL A 163 13.38 6.14 3.59
N LEU A 164 13.94 4.93 3.63
CA LEU A 164 14.38 4.32 4.88
C LEU A 164 15.57 5.08 5.50
N GLU A 165 16.52 5.49 4.67
CA GLU A 165 17.67 6.30 5.10
C GLU A 165 17.20 7.68 5.56
N ASP A 166 16.29 8.29 4.82
CA ASP A 166 15.74 9.60 5.17
C ASP A 166 14.90 9.57 6.44
N LEU A 167 14.12 8.51 6.68
CA LEU A 167 13.42 8.29 7.95
C LEU A 167 14.39 8.15 9.12
N GLN A 168 15.46 7.39 8.96
CA GLN A 168 16.50 7.29 9.98
C GLN A 168 17.20 8.64 10.22
N ALA A 169 17.48 9.39 9.17
CA ALA A 169 18.06 10.72 9.28
C ALA A 169 17.11 11.72 9.98
N LEU A 170 15.80 11.62 9.73
CA LEU A 170 14.78 12.44 10.41
C LEU A 170 14.60 12.04 11.89
N LYS A 171 14.75 10.76 12.21
CA LYS A 171 14.81 10.27 13.59
C LYS A 171 16.07 10.79 14.30
N ALA A 172 17.23 10.72 13.65
CA ALA A 172 18.49 11.23 14.18
C ALA A 172 18.44 12.75 14.42
N SER A 173 17.78 13.50 13.53
CA SER A 173 17.54 14.93 13.71
C SER A 173 16.40 15.24 14.69
N LYS A 174 15.83 14.22 15.36
CA LYS A 174 14.66 14.32 16.27
C LYS A 174 13.45 15.04 15.65
N ALA A 175 13.30 15.04 14.32
CA ALA A 175 12.16 15.65 13.65
C ALA A 175 10.91 14.75 13.71
N ILE A 176 11.12 13.44 13.87
CA ILE A 176 10.10 12.39 13.86
C ILE A 176 10.44 11.37 14.95
N TRP A 177 9.41 10.76 15.55
CA TRP A 177 9.53 9.58 16.40
C TRP A 177 9.22 8.32 15.59
N LEU A 178 10.12 7.33 15.62
CA LEU A 178 9.82 5.97 15.15
C LEU A 178 9.58 5.06 16.35
N LEU A 179 8.39 4.48 16.44
CA LEU A 179 8.05 3.49 17.45
C LEU A 179 8.04 2.09 16.81
N TYR A 180 8.69 1.15 17.49
CA TYR A 180 8.82 -0.25 17.10
C TYR A 180 8.00 -1.13 18.04
N SER A 181 6.67 -1.06 17.96
CA SER A 181 5.81 -1.87 18.83
C SER A 181 5.33 -3.15 18.13
N GLN A 182 4.86 -3.05 16.87
CA GLN A 182 4.41 -4.19 16.04
C GLN A 182 4.51 -3.84 14.55
N GLU A 183 4.03 -2.66 14.19
CA GLU A 183 4.29 -2.01 12.92
C GLU A 183 5.24 -0.83 13.19
N ASP A 184 6.27 -0.67 12.36
CA ASP A 184 7.13 0.50 12.43
C ASP A 184 6.28 1.72 12.07
N ILE A 185 5.94 2.58 13.03
CA ILE A 185 5.09 3.76 12.79
C ILE A 185 5.90 5.03 13.02
N ALA A 186 5.83 5.94 12.06
CA ALA A 186 6.46 7.25 12.09
C ALA A 186 5.46 8.32 12.56
N TYR A 187 5.79 8.99 13.66
CA TYR A 187 5.01 10.07 14.25
C TYR A 187 5.73 11.42 14.12
N PRO A 188 5.00 12.52 13.90
CA PRO A 188 5.61 13.85 13.93
C PRO A 188 6.12 14.17 15.35
N ASN A 189 7.33 14.74 15.45
CA ASN A 189 7.79 15.32 16.71
C ASN A 189 7.53 16.84 16.70
N ASP A 190 6.80 17.33 17.70
CA ASP A 190 6.67 18.77 17.90
C ASP A 190 7.87 19.27 18.73
N LEU A 191 8.83 19.89 18.04
CA LEU A 191 10.09 20.38 18.62
C LEU A 191 9.91 21.49 19.67
N LYS A 192 8.69 22.01 19.85
CA LYS A 192 8.38 23.02 20.87
C LYS A 192 8.71 22.57 22.30
N CYS A 193 8.77 21.25 22.54
CA CYS A 193 8.98 20.68 23.87
C CYS A 193 10.24 19.80 23.94
N ASP A 194 11.39 20.21 23.40
CA ASP A 194 12.66 19.50 23.64
C ASP A 194 13.19 19.82 25.05
N MET A 195 12.60 19.17 26.07
CA MET A 195 13.09 19.22 27.45
C MET A 195 14.00 18.03 27.72
N LYS A 196 15.29 18.30 27.91
CA LYS A 196 16.26 17.29 28.35
C LYS A 196 16.11 17.11 29.87
N ILE A 197 15.64 15.94 30.28
CA ILE A 197 15.53 15.56 31.70
C ILE A 197 16.57 14.47 31.95
N GLU A 198 17.39 14.64 32.99
CA GLU A 198 18.38 13.65 33.41
C GLU A 198 17.68 12.38 33.93
N ASP A 199 18.36 11.24 33.83
CA ASP A 199 17.74 9.94 34.15
C ASP A 199 17.40 9.81 35.64
N ASP A 200 18.14 10.49 36.52
CA ASP A 200 17.86 10.53 37.96
C ASP A 200 16.51 11.19 38.27
N PHE A 201 16.16 12.28 37.57
CA PHE A 201 14.84 12.90 37.69
C PHE A 201 13.73 12.01 37.14
N LYS A 202 13.99 11.27 36.06
CA LYS A 202 13.01 10.29 35.53
C LYS A 202 12.78 9.15 36.53
N ALA A 203 13.85 8.65 37.16
CA ALA A 203 13.76 7.62 38.18
C ALA A 203 12.97 8.14 39.40
N LEU A 204 13.29 9.35 39.88
CA LEU A 204 12.58 9.98 40.99
C LEU A 204 11.09 10.18 40.68
N PHE A 205 10.74 10.58 39.46
CA PHE A 205 9.34 10.72 39.04
C PHE A 205 8.60 9.38 38.97
N ARG A 206 9.25 8.32 38.44
CA ARG A 206 8.66 6.98 38.35
C ARG A 206 8.51 6.28 39.70
N ASN A 207 9.42 6.57 40.63
CA ASN A 207 9.44 5.97 41.96
C ASN A 207 8.46 6.65 42.93
N LYS A 208 7.88 7.81 42.58
CA LYS A 208 6.83 8.41 43.38
C LYS A 208 5.54 7.63 43.20
N ASP A 209 5.02 7.09 44.29
CA ASP A 209 3.70 6.47 44.31
C ASP A 209 2.64 7.49 43.91
N VAL A 210 1.88 7.18 42.86
CA VAL A 210 0.72 7.98 42.47
C VAL A 210 -0.40 7.64 43.45
N PRO A 211 -0.91 8.60 44.25
CA PRO A 211 -1.96 8.32 45.23
C PRO A 211 -3.19 7.75 44.53
N THR A 212 -3.72 6.66 45.08
CA THR A 212 -4.90 5.98 44.51
C THR A 212 -6.17 6.82 44.71
N ASP A 213 -6.27 7.55 45.83
CA ASP A 213 -7.38 8.46 46.10
C ASP A 213 -6.98 9.93 45.92
N MET A 214 -7.70 10.63 45.04
CA MET A 214 -7.55 12.07 44.81
C MET A 214 -7.91 12.92 46.03
N LEU A 215 -8.69 12.41 47.00
CA LEU A 215 -8.97 13.16 48.24
C LEU A 215 -7.73 13.35 49.12
N GLU A 216 -6.82 12.39 49.11
CA GLU A 216 -5.57 12.49 49.89
C GLU A 216 -4.68 13.56 49.26
N VAL A 217 -4.61 13.60 47.93
CA VAL A 217 -3.93 14.66 47.17
C VAL A 217 -4.51 16.04 47.50
N GLU A 218 -5.84 16.18 47.52
CA GLU A 218 -6.51 17.46 47.84
C GLU A 218 -6.21 17.94 49.27
N LYS A 219 -6.23 17.02 50.25
CA LYS A 219 -5.89 17.34 51.65
C LYS A 219 -4.42 17.76 51.79
N GLU A 220 -3.50 17.08 51.12
CA GLU A 220 -2.08 17.44 51.15
C GLU A 220 -1.82 18.79 50.45
N LEU A 221 -2.47 19.05 49.31
CA LEU A 221 -2.39 20.34 48.62
C LEU A 221 -2.89 21.49 49.52
N LEU A 222 -4.04 21.31 50.20
CA LEU A 222 -4.57 22.29 51.14
C LEU A 222 -3.64 22.50 52.34
N LYS A 223 -3.02 21.44 52.86
CA LYS A 223 -2.01 21.53 53.94
C LYS A 223 -0.78 22.33 53.51
N ILE A 224 -0.40 22.24 52.24
CA ILE A 224 0.72 23.00 51.63
C ILE A 224 0.27 24.43 51.23
N GLY A 225 -1.01 24.76 51.36
CA GLY A 225 -1.57 26.07 51.01
C GLY A 225 -1.84 26.27 49.51
N LEU A 226 -1.76 25.21 48.71
CA LEU A 226 -2.11 25.22 47.29
C LEU A 226 -3.59 24.90 47.11
N LYS A 227 -4.27 25.65 46.24
CA LYS A 227 -5.68 25.38 45.92
C LYS A 227 -5.77 24.17 44.99
N PRO A 228 -6.47 23.08 45.38
CA PRO A 228 -6.66 21.95 44.50
C PRO A 228 -7.48 22.34 43.27
N ALA A 229 -7.06 21.88 42.08
CA ALA A 229 -7.78 22.11 40.83
C ALA A 229 -9.04 21.22 40.71
N SER A 230 -9.06 20.10 41.41
CA SER A 230 -10.22 19.23 41.55
C SER A 230 -10.94 19.52 42.87
N ASN A 231 -12.26 19.48 42.85
CA ASN A 231 -13.10 19.62 44.05
C ASN A 231 -13.80 18.28 44.32
N THR A 232 -12.98 17.23 44.50
CA THR A 232 -13.45 15.85 44.64
C THR A 232 -14.18 15.67 45.96
N ALA A 233 -13.77 16.38 47.01
CA ALA A 233 -14.46 16.39 48.31
C ALA A 233 -15.90 16.90 48.20
N GLU A 234 -16.13 18.06 47.57
CA GLU A 234 -17.50 18.58 47.36
C GLU A 234 -18.31 17.68 46.43
N ARG A 235 -17.67 17.08 45.41
CA ARG A 235 -18.35 16.18 44.48
C ARG A 235 -18.79 14.89 45.16
N ARG A 236 -17.95 14.28 46.01
CA ARG A 236 -18.29 13.08 46.80
C ARG A 236 -19.34 13.39 47.88
N ALA A 237 -19.24 14.55 48.52
CA ALA A 237 -20.25 15.01 49.47
C ALA A 237 -21.61 15.25 48.78
N ALA A 238 -21.61 15.87 47.60
CA ALA A 238 -22.81 16.06 46.79
C ALA A 238 -23.40 14.71 46.32
N GLU A 239 -22.59 13.74 45.91
CA GLU A 239 -23.04 12.40 45.53
C GLU A 239 -23.63 11.61 46.72
N GLN A 240 -23.11 11.81 47.94
CA GLN A 240 -23.66 11.23 49.17
C GLN A 240 -24.95 11.93 49.63
N MET A 241 -25.06 13.25 49.43
CA MET A 241 -26.27 14.02 49.77
C MET A 241 -27.40 13.85 48.73
N LEU A 242 -27.07 13.72 47.45
CA LEU A 242 -28.05 13.58 46.36
C LEU A 242 -28.33 12.13 45.96
N GLY A 243 -27.56 11.16 46.48
CA GLY A 243 -27.56 9.80 45.98
C GLY A 243 -27.01 9.73 44.56
N VAL A 244 -26.38 8.61 44.21
CA VAL A 244 -25.81 8.33 42.89
C VAL A 244 -26.76 8.83 41.78
N PRO A 245 -26.37 9.78 40.91
CA PRO A 245 -27.10 9.95 39.67
C PRO A 245 -26.84 8.68 38.87
N SER A 246 -27.79 7.73 38.94
CA SER A 246 -27.83 6.59 38.04
C SER A 246 -27.57 7.14 36.64
N LYS A 247 -26.59 6.57 35.92
CA LYS A 247 -26.24 6.82 34.51
C LYS A 247 -27.31 7.68 33.85
N SER A 248 -26.98 8.90 33.46
CA SER A 248 -27.92 9.81 32.81
C SER A 248 -28.69 9.06 31.73
N LYS A 249 -29.90 8.60 32.07
CA LYS A 249 -30.93 8.30 31.08
C LYS A 249 -30.98 9.59 30.28
N GLN A 250 -30.70 9.48 28.99
CA GLN A 250 -30.90 10.52 27.98
C GLN A 250 -31.96 11.46 28.50
N LYS A 251 -31.60 12.73 28.77
CA LYS A 251 -32.57 13.75 29.14
C LYS A 251 -33.70 13.62 28.13
N LYS A 252 -34.82 13.01 28.54
CA LYS A 252 -36.07 13.09 27.78
C LYS A 252 -36.25 14.59 27.67
N LYS A 253 -36.05 15.13 26.47
CA LYS A 253 -36.37 16.51 26.14
C LYS A 253 -37.76 16.72 26.73
N LYS A 254 -37.89 17.55 27.76
CA LYS A 254 -39.21 18.05 28.16
C LYS A 254 -39.79 18.57 26.85
N LYS A 255 -40.86 17.95 26.35
CA LYS A 255 -41.59 18.47 25.19
C LYS A 255 -41.90 19.91 25.56
N GLN A 256 -41.27 20.86 24.88
CA GLN A 256 -41.69 22.24 24.95
C GLN A 256 -43.05 22.26 24.27
N GLU A 257 -44.10 22.22 25.09
CA GLU A 257 -45.45 22.47 24.60
C GLU A 257 -45.43 23.87 23.99
N ILE A 258 -45.78 23.93 22.71
CA ILE A 258 -45.82 25.17 21.94
C ILE A 258 -46.98 25.98 22.53
N SER A 259 -46.68 26.86 23.48
CA SER A 259 -47.66 27.79 24.02
C SER A 259 -48.14 28.72 22.90
N LYS A 260 -49.42 29.12 22.98
CA LYS A 260 -50.22 29.89 21.98
C LYS A 260 -49.56 31.19 21.46
N ARG A 261 -48.43 31.60 22.04
CA ARG A 261 -47.66 32.80 21.68
C ARG A 261 -46.46 32.54 20.77
N THR A 262 -46.16 31.28 20.46
CA THR A 262 -45.01 30.92 19.61
C THR A 262 -45.39 31.02 18.13
N LYS A 263 -44.70 31.87 17.37
CA LYS A 263 -45.00 32.10 15.95
C LYS A 263 -44.64 30.85 15.13
N LEU A 264 -45.66 30.17 14.59
CA LEU A 264 -45.51 29.00 13.71
C LEU A 264 -45.19 29.50 12.29
N THR A 265 -44.00 29.18 11.78
CA THR A 265 -43.58 29.59 10.42
C THR A 265 -44.06 28.65 9.32
N ASN A 266 -44.70 27.52 9.67
CA ASN A 266 -45.15 26.47 8.75
C ASN A 266 -46.68 26.23 8.83
N ALA A 267 -47.48 27.28 8.63
CA ALA A 267 -48.95 27.20 8.72
C ALA A 267 -49.64 26.38 7.61
N HIS A 268 -48.93 26.07 6.52
CA HIS A 268 -49.49 25.38 5.35
C HIS A 268 -49.42 23.84 5.40
N LEU A 269 -48.86 23.27 6.48
CA LEU A 269 -48.75 21.81 6.69
C LEU A 269 -49.39 21.42 8.04
N PRO A 270 -50.72 21.33 8.12
CA PRO A 270 -51.44 21.10 9.38
C PRO A 270 -51.24 19.69 9.97
N GLU A 271 -50.90 18.69 9.13
CA GLU A 271 -50.70 17.30 9.57
C GLU A 271 -49.56 17.16 10.59
N LEU A 272 -48.54 18.02 10.51
CA LEU A 272 -47.39 17.99 11.41
C LEU A 272 -47.75 18.34 12.88
N PHE A 273 -48.93 18.93 13.12
CA PHE A 273 -49.33 19.45 14.43
C PHE A 273 -50.54 18.73 15.04
N GLN A 274 -51.13 17.72 14.36
CA GLN A 274 -52.30 16.98 14.86
C GLN A 274 -52.03 16.23 16.17
N ASN A 275 -50.79 15.78 16.39
CA ASN A 275 -50.39 15.01 17.58
C ASN A 275 -50.07 15.86 18.82
N LEU A 276 -50.27 17.19 18.76
CA LEU A 276 -49.99 18.12 19.86
C LEU A 276 -51.25 18.57 20.62
N ASN A 277 -52.45 18.26 20.11
CA ASN A 277 -53.70 18.53 20.82
C ASN A 277 -54.10 17.29 21.62
N PRO A 278 -53.98 17.28 22.97
CA PRO A 278 -54.61 16.23 23.77
C PRO A 278 -56.12 16.39 23.63
N SER A 279 -56.74 15.41 22.97
CA SER A 279 -58.18 15.24 22.85
C SER A 279 -58.81 15.11 24.24
N GLY A 280 -59.30 16.23 24.78
CA GLY A 280 -60.28 16.23 25.85
C GLY A 280 -61.62 15.76 25.29
N SER A 281 -61.86 14.46 25.36
CA SER A 281 -63.19 13.86 25.26
C SER A 281 -63.36 12.95 26.47
N GLN A 282 -64.14 13.42 27.45
CA GLN A 282 -65.29 12.69 27.97
C GLN A 282 -66.15 13.63 28.81
N ASN A 283 -67.39 13.77 28.35
CA ASN A 283 -68.67 14.00 29.04
C ASN A 283 -68.69 14.68 30.41
#